data_AF-A0A225W255-F1
#
_entry.id   AF-A0A225W255-F1
#
_cell.length_a   1.000
_cell.length_b   1.000
_cell.length_c   1.000
_cell.angle_alpha   90.00
_cell.angle_beta   90.00
_cell.angle_gamma   90.00
#
_symmetry.space_group_name_H-M   'P 1'
#
loop_
_entity.id
_entity.type
_entity.pdbx_description
1 polymer ?
#
loop_
_entity_poly.entity_id
_entity_poly.type
_entity_poly.pdbx_seq_one_letter_code
_entity_poly.pdbx_strand_id
1 'polypeptide(L)'
;MSSKQLQTEKLFVQFNVDKVEAKFVESPQFQNWFISVSKLYNKKTEKGEIADKLQEEAWRSGGKSADDIFKLLKLDEKKEKFFESTMLGTWVSYVTMLEKFKVKSDEFVVIRYLEKKFGDMNLACMLSMEKKQNNDAMKKVITDFQRMQFKRWMAEKGMDPK
;
A
#
# COMPACT_ATOMS: atom_id res chain seq x y z
N MET A 1 -19.27 -23.34 -8.99
CA MET A 1 -18.93 -22.15 -8.19
C MET A 1 -18.18 -22.62 -6.94
N SER A 2 -17.04 -22.03 -6.56
CA SER A 2 -16.21 -22.50 -5.43
C SER A 2 -16.67 -21.92 -4.08
N SER A 3 -16.30 -22.56 -2.97
CA SER A 3 -16.61 -22.09 -1.60
C SER A 3 -16.16 -20.63 -1.36
N LYS A 4 -14.98 -20.25 -1.86
CA LYS A 4 -14.46 -18.88 -1.76
C LYS A 4 -15.27 -17.86 -2.58
N GLN A 5 -15.79 -18.26 -3.75
CA GLN A 5 -16.65 -17.41 -4.58
C GLN A 5 -17.97 -17.13 -3.85
N LEU A 6 -18.60 -18.16 -3.29
CA LEU A 6 -19.84 -18.01 -2.52
C LEU A 6 -19.67 -17.09 -1.30
N GLN A 7 -18.53 -17.18 -0.61
CA GLN A 7 -18.22 -16.29 0.52
C GLN A 7 -18.05 -14.83 0.06
N THR A 8 -17.45 -14.61 -1.12
CA THR A 8 -17.25 -13.28 -1.70
C THR A 8 -18.58 -12.61 -2.08
N GLU A 9 -19.51 -13.38 -2.67
CA GLU A 9 -20.85 -12.90 -3.01
C GLU A 9 -21.67 -12.55 -1.76
N LYS A 10 -21.58 -13.37 -0.70
CA LYS A 10 -22.22 -13.05 0.59
C LYS A 10 -21.73 -11.73 1.17
N LEU A 11 -20.41 -11.49 1.12
CA LEU A 11 -19.82 -10.23 1.60
C LEU A 11 -20.27 -9.03 0.74
N PHE A 12 -20.49 -9.22 -0.56
CA PHE A 12 -20.92 -8.15 -1.48
C PHE A 12 -22.28 -7.59 -1.05
N VAL A 13 -23.23 -8.48 -0.76
CA VAL A 13 -24.57 -8.11 -0.25
C VAL A 13 -24.48 -7.60 1.19
N GLN A 14 -23.68 -8.25 2.05
CA GLN A 14 -23.54 -7.85 3.46
C GLN A 14 -23.03 -6.41 3.62
N PHE A 15 -22.08 -6.00 2.78
CA PHE A 15 -21.59 -4.64 2.78
C PHE A 15 -22.48 -3.68 1.99
N ASN A 16 -23.63 -4.12 1.44
CA ASN A 16 -24.51 -3.32 0.57
C ASN A 16 -23.76 -2.71 -0.64
N VAL A 17 -22.79 -3.45 -1.20
CA VAL A 17 -22.00 -2.98 -2.33
C VAL A 17 -22.88 -2.84 -3.58
N ASP A 18 -23.87 -3.72 -3.73
CA ASP A 18 -24.88 -3.74 -4.79
C ASP A 18 -25.74 -2.47 -4.87
N LYS A 19 -25.80 -1.68 -3.79
CA LYS A 19 -26.65 -0.49 -3.67
C LYS A 19 -25.89 0.81 -3.93
N VAL A 20 -24.61 0.75 -4.26
CA VAL A 20 -23.78 1.94 -4.47
C VAL A 20 -23.77 2.33 -5.94
N GLU A 21 -24.40 3.45 -6.30
CA GLU A 21 -24.52 3.90 -7.68
C GLU A 21 -23.41 4.90 -8.08
N ALA A 22 -23.05 5.84 -7.20
CA ALA A 22 -22.03 6.87 -7.47
C ALA A 22 -20.76 6.63 -6.66
N LYS A 23 -19.60 6.81 -7.30
CA LYS A 23 -18.28 6.61 -6.69
C LYS A 23 -18.15 5.24 -5.99
N PHE A 24 -18.74 4.22 -6.62
CA PHE A 24 -18.79 2.83 -6.14
C PHE A 24 -17.46 2.34 -5.56
N VAL A 25 -16.38 2.51 -6.31
CA VAL A 25 -15.02 2.10 -5.93
C VAL A 25 -14.52 2.86 -4.69
N GLU A 26 -14.99 4.08 -4.46
CA GLU A 26 -14.60 4.92 -3.32
C GLU A 26 -15.43 4.63 -2.06
N SER A 27 -16.54 3.91 -2.20
CA SER A 27 -17.45 3.68 -1.09
C SER A 27 -16.78 2.85 0.01
N PRO A 28 -17.00 3.18 1.30
CA PRO A 28 -16.56 2.34 2.40
C PRO A 28 -17.02 0.89 2.26
N GLN A 29 -18.21 0.68 1.68
CA GLN A 29 -18.80 -0.62 1.37
C GLN A 29 -17.90 -1.44 0.44
N PHE A 30 -17.55 -0.88 -0.72
CA PHE A 30 -16.68 -1.54 -1.69
C PHE A 30 -15.28 -1.77 -1.12
N GLN A 31 -14.71 -0.79 -0.40
CA GLN A 31 -13.38 -0.94 0.19
C GLN A 31 -13.34 -2.04 1.25
N ASN A 32 -14.33 -2.12 2.13
CA ASN A 32 -14.45 -3.18 3.14
C ASN A 32 -14.65 -4.56 2.49
N TRP A 33 -15.46 -4.62 1.43
CA TRP A 33 -15.63 -5.84 0.63
C TRP A 33 -14.32 -6.26 -0.02
N PHE A 34 -13.65 -5.36 -0.72
CA PHE A 34 -12.40 -5.65 -1.42
C PHE A 34 -11.31 -6.11 -0.47
N ILE A 35 -11.14 -5.44 0.68
CA ILE A 35 -10.19 -5.85 1.74
C ILE A 35 -10.50 -7.29 2.22
N SER A 36 -11.77 -7.65 2.31
CA SER A 36 -12.17 -9.01 2.67
C SER A 36 -11.82 -10.01 1.55
N VAL A 37 -12.06 -9.66 0.30
CA VAL A 37 -11.71 -10.50 -0.87
C VAL A 37 -10.20 -10.71 -0.96
N SER A 38 -9.39 -9.65 -0.86
CA SER A 38 -7.92 -9.75 -0.94
C SER A 38 -7.32 -10.57 0.19
N LYS A 39 -7.97 -10.66 1.37
CA LYS A 39 -7.58 -11.59 2.44
C LYS A 39 -7.93 -13.04 2.14
N LEU A 40 -9.08 -13.29 1.50
CA LEU A 40 -9.57 -14.63 1.19
C LEU A 40 -8.79 -15.30 0.04
N TYR A 41 -8.33 -14.49 -0.91
CA TYR A 41 -7.53 -14.94 -2.05
C TYR A 41 -6.04 -14.70 -1.76
N ASN A 42 -5.22 -15.74 -1.95
CA ASN A 42 -3.78 -15.60 -1.73
C ASN A 42 -3.19 -14.72 -2.84
N LYS A 43 -2.50 -13.64 -2.46
CA LYS A 43 -1.82 -12.71 -3.38
C LYS A 43 -0.84 -13.40 -4.34
N LYS A 44 -0.31 -14.59 -4.00
CA LYS A 44 0.55 -15.41 -4.88
C LYS A 44 -0.20 -16.17 -5.97
N THR A 45 -1.53 -16.04 -6.04
CA THR A 45 -2.35 -16.69 -7.07
C THR A 45 -2.70 -15.67 -8.14
N GLU A 46 -2.84 -16.13 -9.39
CA GLU A 46 -3.28 -15.31 -10.52
C GLU A 46 -4.53 -14.47 -10.19
N LYS A 47 -5.51 -15.07 -9.50
CA LYS A 47 -6.73 -14.37 -9.08
C LYS A 47 -6.48 -13.25 -8.08
N GLY A 48 -5.53 -13.45 -7.15
CA GLY A 48 -5.12 -12.42 -6.20
C GLY A 48 -4.39 -11.27 -6.89
N GLU A 49 -3.49 -11.57 -7.83
CA GLU A 49 -2.79 -10.56 -8.61
C GLU A 49 -3.72 -9.75 -9.52
N ILE A 50 -4.70 -10.39 -10.16
CA ILE A 50 -5.72 -9.71 -10.96
C ILE A 50 -6.57 -8.79 -10.09
N ALA A 51 -6.98 -9.24 -8.90
CA ALA A 51 -7.77 -8.42 -7.98
C ALA A 51 -7.00 -7.15 -7.57
N ASP A 52 -5.73 -7.28 -7.20
CA ASP A 52 -4.87 -6.15 -6.83
C ASP A 52 -4.74 -5.15 -8.00
N LYS A 53 -4.43 -5.63 -9.21
CA LYS A 53 -4.31 -4.78 -10.40
C LYS A 53 -5.62 -4.06 -10.73
N LEU A 54 -6.77 -4.73 -10.60
CA LEU A 54 -8.07 -4.13 -10.84
C LEU A 54 -8.37 -3.02 -9.83
N GLN A 55 -8.04 -3.21 -8.56
CA GLN A 55 -8.19 -2.19 -7.53
C GLN A 55 -7.30 -0.97 -7.82
N GLU A 56 -6.02 -1.21 -8.13
CA GLU A 56 -5.07 -0.17 -8.47
C GLU A 56 -5.54 0.65 -9.70
N GLU A 57 -6.04 -0.03 -10.73
CA GLU A 57 -6.60 0.62 -11.93
C GLU A 57 -7.87 1.40 -11.63
N ALA A 58 -8.73 0.88 -10.75
CA ALA A 58 -9.94 1.57 -10.33
C ALA A 58 -9.61 2.86 -9.54
N TRP A 59 -8.61 2.82 -8.67
CA TRP A 59 -8.10 4.02 -8.00
C TRP A 59 -7.46 5.01 -8.97
N ARG A 60 -6.65 4.52 -9.92
CA ARG A 60 -6.00 5.37 -10.94
C ARG A 60 -7.01 6.06 -11.85
N SER A 61 -7.98 5.33 -12.38
CA SER A 61 -9.05 5.87 -13.24
C SER A 61 -9.97 6.84 -12.48
N GLY A 62 -10.17 6.61 -11.18
CA GLY A 62 -10.81 7.57 -10.26
C GLY A 62 -9.94 8.79 -9.90
N GLY A 63 -8.75 8.94 -10.48
CA GLY A 63 -7.86 10.09 -10.25
C GLY A 63 -7.28 10.16 -8.84
N LYS A 64 -7.20 9.03 -8.11
CA LYS A 64 -6.69 9.02 -6.74
C LYS A 64 -5.19 9.29 -6.70
N SER A 65 -4.78 10.11 -5.76
CA SER A 65 -3.37 10.37 -5.48
C SER A 65 -2.80 9.36 -4.48
N ALA A 66 -1.46 9.37 -4.34
CA ALA A 66 -0.79 8.63 -3.28
C ALA A 66 -1.33 8.99 -1.88
N ASP A 67 -1.68 10.25 -1.63
CA ASP A 67 -2.21 10.72 -0.34
C ASP A 67 -3.66 10.27 -0.12
N ASP A 68 -4.49 10.29 -1.16
CA ASP A 68 -5.87 9.80 -1.08
C ASP A 68 -5.91 8.32 -0.67
N ILE A 69 -5.09 7.49 -1.33
CA ILE A 69 -5.03 6.06 -1.00
C ILE A 69 -4.36 5.82 0.34
N PHE A 70 -3.38 6.65 0.73
CA PHE A 70 -2.77 6.57 2.05
C PHE A 70 -3.82 6.73 3.18
N LYS A 71 -4.70 7.72 3.05
CA LYS A 71 -5.82 7.98 3.98
C LYS A 71 -6.91 6.92 3.88
N LEU A 72 -7.25 6.50 2.66
CA LEU A 72 -8.26 5.45 2.43
C LEU A 72 -7.88 4.14 3.13
N LEU A 73 -6.60 3.80 3.10
CA LEU A 73 -6.02 2.64 3.77
C LEU A 73 -5.72 2.87 5.26
N LYS A 74 -6.10 4.04 5.80
CA LYS A 74 -5.97 4.42 7.20
C LYS A 74 -4.54 4.34 7.73
N LEU A 75 -3.57 4.59 6.86
CA LEU A 75 -2.14 4.56 7.22
C LEU A 75 -1.72 5.81 8.01
N ASP A 76 -2.61 6.78 8.17
CA ASP A 76 -2.42 8.03 8.90
C ASP A 76 -3.00 7.99 10.33
N GLU A 77 -3.94 7.10 10.62
CA GLU A 77 -4.60 7.03 11.93
C GLU A 77 -3.65 6.63 13.07
N LYS A 78 -2.60 5.84 12.81
CA LYS A 78 -1.67 5.35 13.86
C LYS A 78 -0.22 5.34 13.38
N LYS A 79 0.48 6.47 13.53
CA LYS A 79 1.90 6.60 13.16
C LYS A 79 2.80 5.54 13.81
N GLU A 80 2.57 5.23 15.08
CA GLU A 80 3.35 4.23 15.84
C GLU A 80 3.14 2.80 15.35
N LYS A 81 2.01 2.52 14.68
CA LYS A 81 1.67 1.19 14.13
C LYS A 81 1.70 1.15 12.62
N PHE A 82 2.33 2.14 12.01
CA PHE A 82 2.35 2.30 10.56
C PHE A 82 2.95 1.07 9.88
N PHE A 83 4.06 0.54 10.41
CA PHE A 83 4.74 -0.64 9.88
C PHE A 83 4.06 -1.97 10.26
N GLU A 84 3.16 -1.98 11.25
CA GLU A 84 2.31 -3.13 11.55
C GLU A 84 1.16 -3.28 10.54
N SER A 85 0.86 -2.23 9.76
CA SER A 85 -0.26 -2.24 8.83
C SER A 85 0.00 -3.14 7.62
N THR A 86 -0.84 -4.17 7.48
CA THR A 86 -0.87 -5.01 6.28
C THR A 86 -1.20 -4.23 4.99
N MET A 87 -1.79 -3.03 5.10
CA MET A 87 -2.14 -2.18 3.97
C MET A 87 -0.95 -1.36 3.43
N LEU A 88 0.17 -1.31 4.16
CA LEU A 88 1.37 -0.60 3.73
C LEU A 88 1.87 -1.12 2.37
N GLY A 89 1.93 -2.44 2.20
CA GLY A 89 2.35 -3.06 0.94
C GLY A 89 1.44 -2.70 -0.23
N THR A 90 0.13 -2.60 0.02
CA THR A 90 -0.86 -2.17 -0.99
C THR A 90 -0.62 -0.73 -1.41
N TRP A 91 -0.39 0.17 -0.45
CA TRP A 91 -0.08 1.57 -0.77
C TRP A 91 1.22 1.72 -1.57
N VAL A 92 2.30 1.02 -1.17
CA VAL A 92 3.59 1.04 -1.89
C VAL A 92 3.42 0.54 -3.32
N SER A 93 2.67 -0.55 -3.51
CA SER A 93 2.37 -1.10 -4.83
C SER A 93 1.66 -0.07 -5.71
N TYR A 94 0.64 0.58 -5.17
CA TYR A 94 -0.11 1.62 -5.86
C TYR A 94 0.76 2.82 -6.27
N VAL A 95 1.56 3.36 -5.35
CA VAL A 95 2.46 4.48 -5.64
C VAL A 95 3.48 4.09 -6.72
N THR A 96 4.05 2.89 -6.62
CA THR A 96 5.01 2.37 -7.61
C THR A 96 4.33 2.19 -8.98
N MET A 97 3.07 1.78 -9.01
CA MET A 97 2.27 1.67 -10.23
C MET A 97 2.08 3.05 -10.87
N LEU A 98 1.73 4.09 -10.10
CA LEU A 98 1.56 5.45 -10.62
C LEU A 98 2.82 5.98 -11.31
N GLU A 99 4.01 5.67 -10.80
CA GLU A 99 5.28 6.09 -11.43
C GLU A 99 5.48 5.50 -12.83
N LYS A 100 4.92 4.32 -13.12
CA LYS A 100 5.02 3.69 -14.45
C LYS A 100 4.25 4.46 -15.53
N PHE A 101 3.31 5.31 -15.14
CA PHE A 101 2.53 6.14 -16.06
C PHE A 101 3.09 7.55 -16.22
N LYS A 102 4.17 7.91 -15.51
CA LYS A 102 4.82 9.21 -15.65
C LYS A 102 5.88 9.16 -16.74
N VAL A 103 6.03 10.27 -17.47
CA VAL A 103 7.12 10.46 -18.47
C VAL A 103 8.49 10.34 -17.81
N LYS A 104 8.63 10.90 -16.60
CA LYS A 104 9.82 10.77 -15.77
C LYS A 104 9.43 10.13 -14.44
N SER A 105 9.76 8.85 -14.30
CA SER A 105 9.57 8.08 -13.08
C SER A 105 10.54 8.53 -11.99
N ASP A 106 10.05 8.60 -10.76
CA ASP A 106 10.83 8.87 -9.57
C ASP A 106 10.99 7.60 -8.73
N GLU A 107 12.18 6.98 -8.80
CA GLU A 107 12.49 5.76 -8.04
C GLU A 107 12.45 5.93 -6.52
N PHE A 108 12.51 7.18 -6.01
CA PHE A 108 12.51 7.48 -4.59
C PHE A 108 11.17 7.98 -4.07
N VAL A 109 10.11 8.03 -4.90
CA VAL A 109 8.82 8.66 -4.55
C VAL A 109 8.25 8.15 -3.22
N VAL A 110 8.34 6.84 -2.97
CA VAL A 110 7.82 6.21 -1.75
C VAL A 110 8.59 6.71 -0.53
N ILE A 111 9.92 6.66 -0.57
CA ILE A 111 10.75 7.09 0.54
C ILE A 111 10.66 8.59 0.76
N ARG A 112 10.67 9.42 -0.29
CA ARG A 112 10.45 10.87 -0.16
C ARG A 112 9.13 11.18 0.53
N TYR A 113 8.07 10.47 0.18
CA TYR A 113 6.76 10.64 0.80
C TYR A 113 6.81 10.34 2.30
N LEU A 114 7.42 9.21 2.68
CA LEU A 114 7.56 8.82 4.08
C LEU A 114 8.46 9.77 4.86
N GLU A 115 9.57 10.21 4.28
CA GLU A 115 10.49 11.17 4.91
C GLU A 115 9.84 12.55 5.09
N LYS A 116 9.01 13.00 4.14
CA LYS A 116 8.21 14.21 4.32
C LYS A 116 7.25 14.08 5.51
N LYS A 117 6.74 12.88 5.79
CA LYS A 117 5.75 12.64 6.84
C LYS A 117 6.35 12.40 8.22
N PHE A 118 7.47 11.69 8.28
CA PHE A 118 8.11 11.25 9.52
C PHE A 118 9.39 12.02 9.85
N GLY A 119 10.03 12.63 8.86
CA GLY A 119 11.39 13.17 8.92
C GLY A 119 12.44 12.12 8.53
N ASP A 120 13.53 12.52 7.88
CA ASP A 120 14.55 11.58 7.35
C ASP A 120 15.14 10.68 8.45
N MET A 121 15.68 11.29 9.52
CA MET A 121 16.34 10.57 10.63
C MET A 121 15.34 9.79 11.49
N ASN A 122 14.15 10.34 11.71
CA ASN A 122 13.08 9.66 12.45
C ASN A 122 12.61 8.41 11.70
N LEU A 123 12.41 8.51 10.38
CA LEU A 123 12.07 7.35 9.55
C LEU A 123 13.17 6.29 9.63
N ALA A 124 14.44 6.67 9.53
CA ALA A 124 15.57 5.75 9.64
C ALA A 124 15.59 5.02 10.99
N CYS A 125 15.31 5.75 12.08
CA CYS A 125 15.18 5.19 13.43
C CYS A 125 14.03 4.19 13.52
N MET A 126 12.83 4.57 13.03
CA MET A 126 11.66 3.69 12.99
C MET A 126 11.96 2.40 12.22
N LEU A 127 12.49 2.51 10.99
CA LEU A 127 12.86 1.34 10.17
C LEU A 127 13.84 0.41 10.92
N SER A 128 14.80 0.98 11.65
CA SER A 128 15.77 0.21 12.43
C SER A 128 15.16 -0.50 13.64
N MET A 129 14.18 0.12 14.30
CA MET A 129 13.42 -0.49 15.40
C MET A 129 12.52 -1.62 14.90
N GLU A 130 11.74 -1.36 13.86
CA GLU A 130 10.78 -2.31 13.29
C GLU A 130 11.47 -3.56 12.73
N LYS A 131 12.67 -3.41 12.15
CA LYS A 131 13.46 -4.55 11.66
C LYS A 131 13.80 -5.54 12.77
N LYS A 132 13.97 -5.07 14.01
CA LYS A 132 14.28 -5.92 15.17
C LYS A 132 13.04 -6.62 15.73
N GLN A 133 11.86 -6.00 15.58
CA GLN A 133 10.63 -6.42 16.27
C GLN A 133 9.66 -7.21 15.39
N ASN A 134 9.83 -7.23 14.07
CA ASN A 134 8.89 -7.85 13.14
C ASN A 134 9.28 -9.25 12.64
N ASN A 135 8.33 -9.90 11.97
CA ASN A 135 8.55 -11.17 11.27
C ASN A 135 9.42 -11.02 10.01
N ASP A 136 9.89 -12.14 9.46
CA ASP A 136 10.84 -12.15 8.34
C ASP A 136 10.28 -11.57 7.03
N ALA A 137 8.98 -11.68 6.79
CA ALA A 137 8.35 -11.07 5.62
C ALA A 137 8.42 -9.53 5.70
N MET A 138 8.09 -8.97 6.85
CA MET A 138 8.15 -7.53 7.07
C MET A 138 9.60 -7.02 7.14
N LYS A 139 10.53 -7.79 7.72
CA LYS A 139 11.97 -7.45 7.67
C LYS A 139 12.51 -7.25 6.26
N LYS A 140 12.01 -8.00 5.26
CA LYS A 140 12.37 -7.80 3.85
C LYS A 140 11.90 -6.45 3.33
N VAL A 141 10.63 -6.11 3.57
CA VAL A 141 10.05 -4.81 3.19
C VAL A 141 10.83 -3.66 3.84
N ILE A 142 11.11 -3.76 5.15
CA ILE A 142 11.88 -2.76 5.88
C ILE A 142 13.31 -2.64 5.33
N THR A 143 13.94 -3.75 4.95
CA THR A 143 15.29 -3.73 4.36
C THR A 143 15.29 -3.05 2.99
N ASP A 144 14.25 -3.25 2.18
CA ASP A 144 14.11 -2.54 0.91
C ASP A 144 13.91 -1.04 1.12
N PHE A 145 13.11 -0.63 2.12
CA PHE A 145 12.98 0.77 2.49
C PHE A 145 14.28 1.40 2.98
N GLN A 146 15.05 0.70 3.82
CA GLN A 146 16.38 1.14 4.25
C GLN A 146 17.30 1.32 3.04
N ARG A 147 17.32 0.36 2.10
CA ARG A 147 18.12 0.43 0.88
C ARG A 147 17.75 1.65 0.03
N MET A 148 16.45 1.89 -0.16
CA MET A 148 15.96 3.06 -0.91
C MET A 148 16.36 4.36 -0.23
N GLN A 149 16.26 4.44 1.10
CA GLN A 149 16.67 5.61 1.88
C GLN A 149 18.17 5.89 1.74
N PHE A 150 19.03 4.88 1.93
CA PHE A 150 20.48 5.04 1.74
C PHE A 150 20.83 5.43 0.31
N LYS A 151 20.23 4.76 -0.69
CA LYS A 151 20.47 5.07 -2.11
C LYS A 151 20.13 6.53 -2.43
N ARG A 152 18.99 7.02 -1.92
CA ARG A 152 18.59 8.42 -2.06
C ARG A 152 19.59 9.36 -1.40
N TRP A 153 19.99 9.09 -0.16
CA TRP A 153 20.93 9.95 0.56
C TRP A 153 22.29 10.04 -0.12
N MET A 154 22.79 8.95 -0.71
CA MET A 154 24.01 8.97 -1.52
C MET A 154 23.82 9.79 -2.80
N ALA A 155 22.69 9.63 -3.49
CA ALA A 155 22.43 10.30 -4.75
C ALA A 155 22.14 11.81 -4.61
N GLU A 156 21.47 12.22 -3.53
CA GLU A 156 20.89 13.57 -3.42
C GLU A 156 21.46 14.40 -2.26
N LYS A 157 22.06 13.77 -1.24
CA LYS A 157 22.54 14.45 -0.02
C LYS A 157 24.04 14.34 0.20
N GLY A 158 24.76 13.59 -0.63
CA GLY A 158 26.19 13.35 -0.46
C GLY A 158 26.54 12.69 0.88
N MET A 159 25.60 11.96 1.49
CA MET A 159 25.87 11.19 2.71
C MET A 159 26.50 9.86 2.32
N ASP A 160 27.81 9.77 2.50
CA ASP A 160 28.59 8.54 2.36
C ASP A 160 28.56 7.77 3.69
N PRO A 161 28.10 6.50 3.74
CA PRO A 161 28.20 5.69 4.94
C PRO A 161 29.68 5.36 5.20
N LYS A 162 30.31 6.12 6.09
CA LYS A 162 31.60 5.78 6.68
C LYS A 162 31.51 4.58 7.61
#